data_AF-A0A383EWU9-F1
#
_entry.id   AF-A0A383EWU9-F1
#
_cell.length_a   1.000
_cell.length_b   1.000
_cell.length_c   1.000
_cell.angle_alpha   90.00
_cell.angle_beta   90.00
_cell.angle_gamma   90.00
#
_symmetry.space_group_name_H-M   'P 1'
#
loop_
_entity.id
_entity.type
_entity.pdbx_description
1 polymer ?
#
loop_
_entity_poly.entity_id
_entity_poly.type
_entity_poly.pdbx_seq_one_letter_code
_entity_poly.pdbx_strand_id
1 'polypeptide(L)'
;MKDSVLLTRDDSIGVITVNNPPVNALSNDVRKGILNAVRKALDTPEILAVILTGTGNTFSAGADINEFGKPPEPPPLPEVCNLIESSQKPIVAALNGAVLGGGLEVALSAHFRFSNPSAK
;
A
#
# COMPACT_ATOMS: atom_id res chain seq x y z
N MET A 1 17.48 -7.01 7.12
CA MET A 1 16.80 -5.73 6.80
C MET A 1 15.33 -5.91 7.13
N LYS A 2 14.67 -4.91 7.70
CA LYS A 2 13.24 -5.00 8.02
C LYS A 2 12.45 -4.70 6.75
N ASP A 3 11.54 -5.57 6.34
CA ASP A 3 10.76 -5.35 5.12
C ASP A 3 9.88 -4.10 5.26
N SER A 4 9.92 -3.25 4.24
CA SER A 4 9.17 -1.99 4.14
C SER A 4 7.67 -2.20 3.94
N VAL A 5 7.27 -3.41 3.52
CA VAL A 5 5.88 -3.84 3.36
C VAL A 5 5.79 -5.31 3.79
N LEU A 6 4.77 -5.61 4.60
CA LEU A 6 4.51 -6.96 5.11
C LEU A 6 3.22 -7.50 4.50
N LEU A 7 3.18 -8.79 4.19
CA LEU A 7 1.94 -9.51 3.87
C LEU A 7 1.75 -10.60 4.94
N THR A 8 0.70 -10.48 5.74
CA THR A 8 0.22 -11.54 6.64
C THR A 8 -1.11 -12.09 6.13
N ARG A 9 -1.57 -13.20 6.70
CA ARG A 9 -2.86 -13.81 6.39
C ARG A 9 -3.66 -14.00 7.68
N ASP A 10 -4.91 -13.59 7.64
CA ASP A 10 -5.92 -13.85 8.66
C ASP A 10 -7.06 -14.61 7.97
N ASP A 11 -7.13 -15.92 8.20
CA ASP A 11 -7.97 -16.86 7.43
C ASP A 11 -7.86 -16.68 5.91
N SER A 12 -8.91 -16.15 5.27
CA SER A 12 -9.00 -15.90 3.83
C SER A 12 -8.66 -14.46 3.44
N ILE A 13 -8.19 -13.65 4.37
CA ILE A 13 -7.86 -12.24 4.17
C ILE A 13 -6.34 -12.06 4.16
N GLY A 14 -5.81 -11.51 3.07
CA GLY A 14 -4.43 -11.03 3.01
C GLY A 14 -4.35 -9.63 3.62
N VAL A 15 -3.43 -9.41 4.56
CA VAL A 15 -3.23 -8.09 5.18
C VAL A 15 -1.87 -7.55 4.75
N ILE A 16 -1.90 -6.57 3.84
CA ILE A 16 -0.74 -5.83 3.37
C ILE A 16 -0.55 -4.61 4.27
N THR A 17 0.58 -4.55 4.98
CA THR A 17 0.90 -3.46 5.89
C THR A 17 2.16 -2.73 5.41
N VAL A 18 2.04 -1.45 5.06
CA VAL A 18 3.19 -0.59 4.82
C VAL A 18 3.88 -0.33 6.16
N ASN A 19 5.12 -0.77 6.28
CA ASN A 19 5.94 -0.71 7.49
C ASN A 19 7.25 0.06 7.20
N ASN A 20 7.10 1.34 6.87
CA ASN A 20 8.21 2.25 6.59
C ASN A 20 8.13 3.50 7.49
N PRO A 21 8.36 3.35 8.81
CA PRO A 21 8.26 4.45 9.75
C PRO A 21 9.26 5.57 9.42
N PRO A 22 8.98 6.83 9.82
CA PRO A 22 7.88 7.23 10.70
C PRO A 22 6.54 7.51 9.99
N VAL A 23 6.55 7.71 8.67
CA VAL A 23 5.41 8.27 7.94
C VAL A 23 5.00 7.46 6.71
N ASN A 24 5.52 6.25 6.55
CA ASN A 24 5.18 5.37 5.44
C ASN A 24 5.31 6.07 4.08
N ALA A 25 6.40 6.83 3.90
CA ALA A 25 6.70 7.48 2.63
C ALA A 25 6.81 6.43 1.53
N LEU A 26 6.24 6.72 0.37
CA LEU A 26 6.25 5.87 -0.82
C LEU A 26 7.61 5.91 -1.50
N SER A 27 8.65 5.46 -0.81
CA SER A 27 9.96 5.19 -1.40
C SER A 27 9.86 4.07 -2.43
N ASN A 28 10.89 3.90 -3.23
CA ASN A 28 11.00 2.84 -4.23
C ASN A 28 10.81 1.45 -3.60
N ASP A 29 11.41 1.22 -2.42
CA ASP A 29 11.25 -0.03 -1.70
C ASP A 29 9.82 -0.27 -1.23
N VAL A 30 9.11 0.78 -0.81
CA VAL A 30 7.68 0.67 -0.46
C VAL A 30 6.84 0.38 -1.69
N ARG A 31 7.08 1.08 -2.82
CA ARG A 31 6.35 0.83 -4.08
C ARG A 31 6.57 -0.61 -4.58
N LYS A 32 7.81 -1.09 -4.58
CA LYS A 32 8.17 -2.50 -4.87
C LYS A 32 7.47 -3.46 -3.91
N GLY A 33 7.49 -3.15 -2.62
CA GLY A 33 6.88 -3.97 -1.58
C GLY A 33 5.38 -4.12 -1.76
N ILE A 34 4.65 -3.03 -2.03
CA ILE A 34 3.20 -3.06 -2.27
C ILE A 34 2.91 -3.88 -3.52
N LEU A 35 3.59 -3.61 -4.63
CA LEU A 35 3.40 -4.32 -5.89
C LEU A 35 3.58 -5.84 -5.72
N ASN A 36 4.67 -6.25 -5.07
CA ASN A 36 4.99 -7.65 -4.82
C ASN A 36 3.97 -8.31 -3.87
N ALA A 37 3.55 -7.60 -2.81
CA ALA A 37 2.57 -8.11 -1.86
C ALA A 37 1.19 -8.30 -2.51
N VAL A 38 0.75 -7.36 -3.35
CA VAL A 38 -0.50 -7.48 -4.10
C VAL A 38 -0.43 -8.65 -5.07
N ARG A 39 0.63 -8.77 -5.89
CA ARG A 39 0.82 -9.93 -6.79
C ARG A 39 0.73 -11.25 -6.04
N LYS A 40 1.49 -11.37 -4.94
CA LYS A 40 1.49 -12.57 -4.10
C LYS A 40 0.10 -12.88 -3.53
N ALA A 41 -0.64 -11.87 -3.08
CA ALA A 41 -1.99 -12.06 -2.57
C ALA A 41 -2.96 -12.51 -3.68
N LEU A 42 -2.81 -12.00 -4.91
CA LEU A 42 -3.62 -12.44 -6.06
C LEU A 42 -3.30 -13.88 -6.47
N ASP A 43 -2.04 -14.27 -6.45
CA ASP A 43 -1.58 -15.62 -6.81
C ASP A 43 -1.87 -16.68 -5.73
N THR A 44 -2.25 -16.27 -4.51
CA THR A 44 -2.56 -17.18 -3.39
C THR A 44 -4.06 -17.52 -3.37
N PRO A 45 -4.50 -18.73 -3.78
CA PRO A 45 -5.92 -19.06 -3.91
C PRO A 45 -6.72 -18.97 -2.59
N GLU A 46 -6.07 -19.20 -1.46
CA GLU A 46 -6.69 -19.13 -0.13
C GLU A 46 -7.02 -17.70 0.30
N ILE A 47 -6.36 -16.70 -0.29
CA ILE A 47 -6.70 -15.30 -0.06
C ILE A 47 -7.85 -14.93 -1.01
N LEU A 48 -8.99 -14.56 -0.45
CA LEU A 48 -10.20 -14.16 -1.17
C LEU A 48 -10.34 -12.64 -1.26
N ALA A 49 -9.78 -11.90 -0.31
CA ALA A 49 -9.75 -10.43 -0.30
C ALA A 49 -8.50 -9.90 0.41
N VAL A 50 -8.19 -8.62 0.17
CA VAL A 50 -6.99 -7.96 0.72
C VAL A 50 -7.36 -6.71 1.50
N ILE A 51 -6.73 -6.53 2.66
CA ILE A 51 -6.68 -5.25 3.38
C ILE A 51 -5.31 -4.62 3.14
N LEU A 52 -5.29 -3.35 2.75
CA LEU A 52 -4.09 -2.52 2.66
C LEU A 52 -4.13 -1.45 3.74
N THR A 53 -3.09 -1.34 4.56
CA THR A 53 -3.00 -0.35 5.65
C THR A 53 -1.54 0.06 5.92
N GLY A 54 -1.32 1.06 6.77
CA GLY A 54 0.02 1.49 7.20
C GLY A 54 0.24 1.22 8.70
N THR A 55 1.49 1.04 9.11
CA THR A 55 1.82 0.99 10.55
C THR A 55 1.64 2.35 11.23
N GLY A 56 1.42 2.34 12.55
CA GLY A 56 1.34 3.56 13.35
C GLY A 56 0.14 4.43 13.02
N ASN A 57 0.34 5.75 13.00
CA ASN A 57 -0.72 6.75 12.77
C ASN A 57 -0.62 7.41 11.38
N THR A 58 -0.09 6.67 10.40
CA THR A 58 0.04 7.17 9.03
C THR A 58 -0.18 6.02 8.06
N PHE A 59 -1.15 6.14 7.17
CA PHE A 59 -1.32 5.22 6.05
C PHE A 59 -0.14 5.41 5.10
N SER A 60 0.03 6.65 4.61
CA SER A 60 1.21 7.09 3.86
C SER A 60 1.22 8.62 3.74
N ALA A 61 2.38 9.23 3.98
CA ALA A 61 2.59 10.66 3.74
C ALA A 61 2.88 11.01 2.26
N GLY A 62 2.77 10.05 1.34
CA GLY A 62 2.99 10.28 -0.09
C GLY A 62 4.44 10.10 -0.50
N ALA A 63 4.88 10.88 -1.49
CA ALA A 63 6.18 10.69 -2.12
C ALA A 63 7.35 10.85 -1.13
N ASP A 64 8.39 10.05 -1.31
CA ASP A 64 9.63 10.22 -0.56
C ASP A 64 10.45 11.38 -1.14
N ILE A 65 10.56 12.46 -0.38
CA ILE A 65 11.32 13.66 -0.76
C ILE A 65 12.80 13.36 -0.99
N ASN A 66 13.34 12.29 -0.39
CA ASN A 66 14.74 11.89 -0.59
C ASN A 66 15.00 11.34 -1.99
N GLU A 67 13.95 11.01 -2.75
CA GLU A 67 14.05 10.56 -4.15
C GLU A 67 14.00 11.74 -5.14
N PHE A 68 13.70 12.95 -4.67
CA PHE A 68 13.55 14.10 -5.56
C PHE A 68 14.90 14.48 -6.19
N GLY A 69 14.88 14.74 -7.50
CA GLY A 69 16.09 15.06 -8.27
C GLY A 69 16.96 13.84 -8.60
N LYS A 70 16.58 12.63 -8.20
CA LYS A 70 17.23 11.38 -8.62
C LYS A 70 16.53 10.80 -9.85
N PRO A 71 17.22 9.96 -10.65
CA PRO A 71 16.55 9.21 -11.72
C PRO A 71 15.37 8.39 -11.18
N PRO A 72 14.24 8.30 -11.91
CA PRO A 72 13.09 7.53 -11.47
C PRO A 72 13.41 6.04 -11.46
N GLU A 73 13.12 5.39 -10.34
CA GLU A 73 13.33 3.95 -10.14
C GLU A 73 11.98 3.19 -10.21
N PRO A 74 11.91 2.06 -10.95
CA PRO A 74 10.70 1.25 -11.06
C PRO A 74 10.38 0.51 -9.75
N PRO A 75 9.10 0.23 -9.44
CA PRO A 75 7.94 0.55 -10.27
C PRO A 75 7.53 2.03 -10.08
N PRO A 76 7.06 2.68 -11.16
CA PRO A 76 6.41 3.98 -11.04
C PRO A 76 5.07 3.80 -10.32
N LEU A 77 4.62 4.84 -9.60
CA LEU A 77 3.39 4.78 -8.82
C LEU A 77 2.15 4.31 -9.64
N PRO A 78 1.94 4.75 -10.90
CA PRO A 78 0.83 4.26 -11.72
C PRO A 78 0.81 2.74 -11.93
N GLU A 79 1.97 2.06 -11.99
CA GLU A 79 1.98 0.60 -12.12
C GLU A 79 1.38 -0.07 -10.87
N VAL A 80 1.71 0.45 -9.68
CA VAL A 80 1.18 -0.03 -8.41
C VAL A 80 -0.33 0.22 -8.35
N CYS A 81 -0.76 1.44 -8.68
CA CYS A 81 -2.17 1.83 -8.70
C CYS A 81 -2.99 0.98 -9.67
N ASN A 82 -2.52 0.80 -10.91
CA ASN A 82 -3.21 0.02 -11.93
C ASN A 82 -3.36 -1.45 -11.53
N LEU A 83 -2.37 -2.05 -10.85
CA LEU A 83 -2.49 -3.42 -10.35
C LEU A 83 -3.56 -3.54 -9.26
N ILE A 84 -3.61 -2.57 -8.34
CA ILE A 84 -4.61 -2.54 -7.26
C ILE A 84 -6.02 -2.37 -7.87
N GLU A 85 -6.17 -1.43 -8.80
CA GLU A 85 -7.46 -1.12 -9.45
C GLU A 85 -7.98 -2.27 -10.33
N SER A 86 -7.10 -2.96 -11.05
CA SER A 86 -7.46 -4.10 -11.92
C SER A 86 -7.56 -5.45 -11.20
N SER A 87 -7.34 -5.47 -9.89
CA SER A 87 -7.32 -6.69 -9.10
C SER A 87 -8.64 -7.45 -9.20
N GLN A 88 -8.57 -8.75 -9.50
CA GLN A 88 -9.73 -9.63 -9.53
C GLN A 88 -10.25 -10.00 -8.12
N LYS A 89 -9.46 -9.72 -7.08
CA LYS A 89 -9.86 -9.87 -5.68
C LYS A 89 -10.21 -8.50 -5.08
N PRO A 90 -11.23 -8.39 -4.23
CA PRO A 90 -11.51 -7.15 -3.51
C PRO A 90 -10.28 -6.69 -2.73
N ILE A 91 -9.97 -5.39 -2.84
CA ILE A 91 -8.91 -4.73 -2.07
C ILE A 91 -9.54 -3.58 -1.32
N VAL A 92 -9.36 -3.59 0.00
CA VAL A 92 -9.89 -2.60 0.92
C VAL A 92 -8.73 -1.80 1.50
N ALA A 93 -8.72 -0.49 1.30
CA ALA A 93 -7.79 0.40 1.99
C ALA A 93 -8.36 0.77 3.38
N ALA A 94 -7.69 0.33 4.44
CA ALA A 94 -7.99 0.71 5.82
C ALA A 94 -7.10 1.90 6.21
N LEU A 95 -7.69 3.10 6.18
CA LEU A 95 -6.99 4.38 6.29
C LEU A 95 -6.82 4.80 7.74
N ASN A 96 -5.57 4.78 8.22
CA ASN A 96 -5.15 5.22 9.53
C ASN A 96 -4.36 6.54 9.44
N GLY A 97 -4.81 7.60 10.11
CA GLY A 97 -4.10 8.87 10.19
C GLY A 97 -3.83 9.52 8.83
N ALA A 98 -2.61 9.95 8.54
CA ALA A 98 -2.32 10.73 7.33
C ALA A 98 -2.35 9.88 6.03
N VAL A 99 -3.07 10.38 5.01
CA VAL A 99 -3.27 9.78 3.69
C VAL A 99 -3.00 10.83 2.60
N LEU A 100 -1.74 11.09 2.27
CA LEU A 100 -1.35 12.29 1.51
C LEU A 100 -0.75 11.96 0.13
N GLY A 101 -1.02 12.82 -0.86
CA GLY A 101 -0.40 12.75 -2.19
C GLY A 101 -0.49 11.38 -2.84
N GLY A 102 0.64 10.80 -3.24
CA GLY A 102 0.67 9.44 -3.79
C GLY A 102 0.09 8.37 -2.85
N GLY A 103 0.10 8.58 -1.53
CA GLY A 103 -0.57 7.71 -0.57
C GLY A 103 -2.09 7.71 -0.74
N LEU A 104 -2.67 8.88 -1.05
CA LEU A 104 -4.08 8.99 -1.42
C LEU A 104 -4.36 8.35 -2.78
N GLU A 105 -3.46 8.46 -3.76
CA GLU A 105 -3.60 7.75 -5.04
C GLU A 105 -3.69 6.23 -4.83
N VAL A 106 -2.79 5.65 -4.03
CA VAL A 106 -2.84 4.21 -3.67
C VAL A 106 -4.16 3.85 -2.99
N ALA A 107 -4.65 4.67 -2.07
CA ALA A 107 -5.92 4.45 -1.40
C ALA A 107 -7.12 4.54 -2.36
N LEU A 108 -7.08 5.44 -3.33
CA LEU A 108 -8.13 5.63 -4.34
C LEU A 108 -8.18 4.47 -5.34
N SER A 109 -7.05 3.84 -5.63
CA SER A 109 -7.01 2.63 -6.47
C SER A 109 -7.68 1.42 -5.84
N ALA A 110 -7.85 1.38 -4.51
CA ALA A 110 -8.55 0.30 -3.85
C ALA A 110 -10.05 0.29 -4.18
N HIS A 111 -10.66 -0.89 -4.22
CA HIS A 111 -12.08 -1.08 -4.48
C HIS A 111 -12.96 -0.43 -3.40
N PHE A 112 -12.52 -0.52 -2.13
CA PHE A 112 -13.20 0.09 -1.00
C PHE A 112 -12.21 0.84 -0.10
N ARG A 113 -12.70 1.84 0.61
CA ARG A 113 -11.94 2.64 1.59
C ARG A 113 -12.74 2.73 2.87
N PHE A 114 -12.11 2.36 3.99
CA PHE A 114 -12.65 2.59 5.33
C PHE A 114 -11.69 3.49 6.08
N SER A 115 -12.23 4.57 6.65
CA SER A 115 -11.43 5.62 7.26
C SER A 115 -11.69 5.68 8.75
N ASN A 116 -10.63 5.78 9.54
CA ASN A 116 -10.77 6.25 10.91
C ASN A 116 -11.27 7.70 10.88
N PRO A 117 -12.19 8.13 11.78
CA PRO A 117 -12.59 9.53 11.90
C PRO A 117 -11.42 10.52 12.07
N SER A 118 -10.27 10.06 12.56
CA SER A 118 -9.06 10.88 12.72
C SER A 118 -8.15 10.92 11.50
N ALA A 119 -8.42 10.12 10.46
CA ALA A 119 -7.63 10.11 9.24
C ALA A 119 -7.84 11.40 8.43
N LYS A 120 -6.80 11.86 7.75
CA LYS A 120 -6.74 13.15 7.06
C LYS A 120 -5.97 13.07 5.76
#